data_AF-A0A958SZ69-F1
#
_entry.id   AF-A0A958SZ69-F1
#
_cell.length_a   1.000
_cell.length_b   1.000
_cell.length_c   1.000
_cell.angle_alpha   90.00
_cell.angle_beta   90.00
_cell.angle_gamma   90.00
#
_symmetry.space_group_name_H-M   'P 1'
#
loop_
_entity.id
_entity.type
_entity.pdbx_description
1 polymer ?
#
loop_
_entity_poly.entity_id
_entity_poly.type
_entity_poly.pdbx_seq_one_letter_code
_entity_poly.pdbx_strand_id
1 'polypeptide(L)' 'MASTSDIRNGLCIRYNHDIYKIIEFLHVKPGKGPAFVRTKLRSVTTGKVIDNTFSAGHKIEDVRVET' A
#
# COMPACT_ATOMS: atom_id res chain seq x y z
N MET A 1 0.29 12.25 8.26
CA MET A 1 0.26 10.78 8.11
C MET A 1 -0.47 10.49 6.82
N ALA A 2 0.17 9.82 5.89
CA ALA A 2 -0.50 9.36 4.68
C ALA A 2 -1.63 8.38 5.05
N SER A 3 -2.59 8.26 4.15
CA SER A 3 -3.74 7.36 4.27
C SER A 3 -3.82 6.48 3.02
N THR A 4 -4.75 5.52 3.01
CA THR A 4 -5.02 4.74 1.79
C THR A 4 -5.48 5.57 0.60
N SER A 5 -5.90 6.83 0.81
CA SER A 5 -6.20 7.77 -0.29
C SER A 5 -4.95 8.28 -1.00
N ASP A 6 -3.78 8.23 -0.35
CA ASP A 6 -2.49 8.67 -0.90
C ASP A 6 -1.74 7.53 -1.62
N ILE A 7 -2.30 6.32 -1.62
CA ILE A 7 -1.75 5.17 -2.33
C ILE A 7 -1.64 5.48 -3.82
N ARG A 8 -0.43 5.28 -4.35
CA ARG A 8 -0.11 5.37 -5.77
C ARG A 8 0.99 4.37 -6.11
N ASN A 9 1.05 3.96 -7.37
CA ASN A 9 2.16 3.15 -7.86
C ASN A 9 3.48 3.89 -7.63
N GLY A 10 4.47 3.18 -7.13
CA GLY A 10 5.78 3.70 -6.78
C GLY A 10 5.91 4.25 -5.36
N LEU A 11 4.81 4.39 -4.60
CA LEU A 11 4.88 4.78 -3.20
C LEU A 11 5.58 3.70 -2.38
N CYS A 12 6.57 4.09 -1.58
CA CYS A 12 7.22 3.22 -0.61
C CYS A 12 6.55 3.39 0.76
N ILE A 13 6.24 2.27 1.40
CA ILE A 13 5.55 2.21 2.68
C ILE A 13 6.31 1.29 3.62
N ARG A 14 6.26 1.58 4.92
CA ARG A 14 6.72 0.63 5.94
C ARG A 14 5.60 -0.37 6.22
N TYR A 15 5.90 -1.65 6.08
CA TYR A 15 4.93 -2.73 6.31
C TYR A 15 5.66 -3.97 6.83
N ASN A 16 5.14 -4.59 7.91
CA ASN A 16 5.73 -5.77 8.55
C ASN A 16 7.24 -5.65 8.83
N HIS A 17 7.67 -4.50 9.38
CA HIS A 17 9.07 -4.20 9.70
C HIS A 17 10.04 -4.15 8.49
N ASP A 18 9.53 -4.13 7.26
CA ASP A 18 10.31 -3.95 6.03
C ASP A 18 9.74 -2.80 5.20
N ILE A 19 10.47 -2.39 4.16
CA ILE A 19 10.04 -1.35 3.22
C ILE A 19 9.52 -2.03 1.97
N TYR A 20 8.27 -1.70 1.62
CA TYR A 20 7.60 -2.19 0.44
C TYR A 20 7.28 -1.04 -0.51
N LYS A 21 7.49 -1.28 -1.81
CA LYS A 21 7.03 -0.41 -2.88
C LYS A 21 5.71 -0.93 -3.42
N ILE A 22 4.69 -0.09 -3.48
CA ILE A 22 3.43 -0.40 -4.15
C ILE A 22 3.70 -0.45 -5.65
N ILE A 23 3.46 -1.60 -6.26
CA ILE A 23 3.61 -1.78 -7.72
C ILE A 23 2.27 -1.74 -8.44
N GLU A 24 1.18 -2.07 -7.74
CA GLU A 24 -0.18 -2.05 -8.26
C GLU A 24 -1.17 -1.81 -7.11
N PHE A 25 -2.27 -1.11 -7.38
CA PHE A 25 -3.36 -0.98 -6.44
C PHE A 25 -4.73 -0.91 -7.14
N LEU A 26 -5.76 -1.31 -6.42
CA LEU A 26 -7.16 -1.25 -6.84
C LEU A 26 -8.02 -0.77 -5.67
N HIS A 27 -8.64 0.40 -5.83
CA HIS A 27 -9.65 0.88 -4.89
C HIS A 27 -11.02 0.28 -5.24
N VAL A 28 -11.59 -0.46 -4.31
CA VAL A 28 -12.88 -1.12 -4.44
C VAL A 28 -13.90 -0.45 -3.51
N LYS A 29 -15.03 -0.04 -4.08
CA LYS A 29 -16.21 0.45 -3.35
C LYS A 29 -17.37 -0.54 -3.60
N PRO A 30 -17.59 -1.52 -2.71
CA PRO A 30 -18.65 -2.50 -2.92
C PRO A 30 -20.02 -1.83 -2.78
N GLY A 31 -21.03 -2.33 -3.51
CA GLY A 31 -22.41 -1.82 -3.39
C GLY A 31 -23.00 -2.00 -1.98
N LYS A 32 -22.48 -2.95 -1.20
CA LYS A 32 -22.76 -3.14 0.23
C LYS A 32 -21.44 -3.43 0.97
N GLY A 33 -21.15 -2.68 2.02
CA GLY A 33 -19.94 -2.84 2.86
C GLY A 33 -18.94 -1.69 2.76
N PRO A 34 -17.86 -1.70 3.58
CA PRO A 34 -16.86 -0.64 3.57
C PRO A 34 -15.95 -0.73 2.34
N ALA A 35 -15.45 0.43 1.89
CA ALA A 35 -14.46 0.49 0.83
C ALA A 35 -13.09 -0.03 1.29
N PHE A 36 -12.30 -0.56 0.36
CA PHE A 36 -10.96 -1.07 0.63
C PHE A 36 -10.06 -0.89 -0.59
N VAL A 37 -8.74 -0.94 -0.36
CA VAL A 37 -7.72 -0.86 -1.39
C VAL A 37 -6.92 -2.15 -1.38
N ARG A 38 -6.98 -2.90 -2.49
CA ARG A 38 -6.08 -4.03 -2.73
C ARG A 38 -4.77 -3.49 -3.28
N THR A 39 -3.66 -4.01 -2.81
CA THR A 39 -2.33 -3.59 -3.24
C THR A 39 -1.47 -4.79 -3.51
N LYS A 40 -0.59 -4.68 -4.50
CA LYS A 40 0.52 -5.57 -4.69
C LYS A 40 1.79 -4.82 -4.29
N LEU A 41 2.50 -5.39 -3.33
CA LEU A 41 3.64 -4.79 -2.65
C LEU A 41 4.89 -5.56 -3.02
N ARG A 42 5.96 -4.87 -3.40
CA ARG A 42 7.28 -5.44 -3.66
C ARG A 42 8.26 -5.00 -2.57
N SER A 43 8.84 -5.95 -1.84
CA SER A 43 9.88 -5.64 -0.85
C SER A 43 11.08 -5.01 -1.55
N VAL A 44 11.55 -3.88 -1.03
CA VAL A 44 12.74 -3.19 -1.53
C VAL A 44 14.00 -3.97 -1.17
N THR A 45 13.99 -4.65 -0.03
CA THR A 45 15.12 -5.43 0.50
C THR A 45 15.29 -6.77 -0.23
N THR A 46 14.19 -7.52 -0.41
CA THR A 46 14.25 -8.90 -0.92
C THR A 46 13.72 -9.05 -2.35
N GLY A 47 13.03 -8.04 -2.89
CA GLY A 47 12.34 -8.12 -4.18
C GLY A 47 11.07 -8.97 -4.18
N LYS A 48 10.73 -9.64 -3.06
CA LYS A 48 9.53 -10.47 -2.93
C LYS A 48 8.27 -9.66 -3.16
N VAL A 49 7.33 -10.20 -3.93
CA VAL A 49 6.02 -9.60 -4.18
C VAL A 49 4.96 -10.28 -3.30
N ILE A 50 4.15 -9.48 -2.63
CA ILE A 50 3.03 -9.95 -1.79
C ILE A 50 1.78 -9.13 -2.11
N ASP A 51 0.61 -9.75 -1.92
CA ASP A 51 -0.66 -9.06 -1.99
C ASP A 51 -1.11 -8.67 -0.58
N ASN A 52 -1.60 -7.44 -0.43
CA ASN A 52 -2.15 -6.94 0.83
C ASN A 52 -3.37 -6.07 0.59
N THR A 53 -4.36 -6.15 1.49
CA THR A 53 -5.57 -5.32 1.41
C THR A 53 -5.65 -4.39 2.61
N PHE A 54 -5.85 -3.11 2.35
CA PHE A 54 -6.04 -2.08 3.37
C PHE A 54 -7.49 -1.59 3.36
N SER A 55 -8.07 -1.36 4.54
CA SER A 55 -9.37 -0.67 4.63
C SER A 55 -9.26 0.77 4.15
N ALA A 56 -10.32 1.32 3.53
CA ALA A 56 -10.33 2.73 3.18
C ALA A 56 -10.16 3.62 4.43
N GLY A 57 -9.33 4.66 4.33
CA GLY A 57 -8.95 5.52 5.46
C GLY A 57 -7.89 4.94 6.41
N HIS A 58 -7.38 3.72 6.18
CA HIS A 58 -6.29 3.17 6.98
C HIS A 58 -5.05 4.07 6.90
N LYS A 59 -4.41 4.32 8.04
CA LYS A 59 -3.22 5.16 8.13
C LYS A 59 -2.01 4.39 7.60
N ILE A 60 -1.22 5.05 6.75
CA ILE A 60 -0.04 4.45 6.14
C ILE A 60 1.18 5.25 6.58
N GLU A 61 2.25 4.52 6.89
CA GLU A 61 3.57 5.11 7.10
C GLU A 61 4.29 5.14 5.75
N ASP A 62 4.25 6.29 5.09
CA ASP A 62 5.02 6.54 3.88
C ASP A 62 6.51 6.69 4.21
N VAL A 63 7.35 6.09 3.38
CA VAL A 63 8.80 6.17 3.51
C VAL A 63 9.33 6.85 2.26
N ARG A 64 9.95 8.01 2.44
CA ARG A 64 10.67 8.70 1.37
C ARG A 64 12.02 8.00 1.19
N VAL A 65 12.14 7.25 0.09
CA VAL A 65 13.42 6.67 -0.34
C VAL A 65 14.06 7.68 -1.27
N GLU A 66 15.10 8.37 -0.80
CA GLU A 66 15.94 9.22 -1.66
C GLU A 66 16.94 8.30 -2.36
N THR A 67 16.97 8.37 -3.69
CA THR A 67 17.92 7.65 -4.55
C THR A 67 18.99 8.62 -5.01
#